data_AF-A0AAD8BWU3-F1
#
_entry.id   AF-A0AAD8BWU3-F1
#
_cell.length_a   1.000
_cell.length_b   1.000
_cell.length_c   1.000
_cell.angle_alpha   90.00
_cell.angle_beta   90.00
_cell.angle_gamma   90.00
#
_symmetry.space_group_name_H-M   'P 1'
#
loop_
_entity.id
_entity.type
_entity.pdbx_description
1 polymer ?
#
loop_
_entity_poly.entity_id
_entity_poly.type
_entity_poly.pdbx_seq_one_letter_code
_entity_poly.pdbx_strand_id
1 'polypeptide(L)'
;MGKIDQQLTAVEGRRAVRIQREAELRTKEDRRLIDLAQASAPESASLNNGDTSDISDLDEESSAELSDYNPECKSSDSSDTQNQTQQKRAKISANEAVSPQLAAALYCTSVSNRDAAYILHAAATTYGQNASGMSLSVSSIRRTRSKRHIQAAGDVKSAFNRDGPLVIHFDGK
;
A
#
# COMPACT_ATOMS: atom_id res chain seq x y z
N MET A 1 -30.56 7.93 32.14
CA MET A 1 -29.57 7.78 31.05
C MET A 1 -30.28 7.20 29.85
N GLY A 2 -30.48 8.01 28.80
CA GLY A 2 -31.14 7.57 27.57
C GLY A 2 -30.26 6.60 26.78
N LYS A 3 -30.87 5.87 25.82
CA LYS A 3 -30.13 4.96 24.93
C LYS A 3 -29.03 5.67 24.13
N ILE A 4 -29.22 6.97 23.84
CA ILE A 4 -28.27 7.83 23.14
C ILE A 4 -27.05 8.11 24.02
N ASP A 5 -27.26 8.42 25.30
CA ASP A 5 -26.18 8.71 26.26
C ASP A 5 -25.26 7.48 26.45
N GLN A 6 -25.82 6.26 26.41
CA GLN A 6 -25.03 5.03 26.49
C GLN A 6 -24.17 4.77 25.23
N GLN A 7 -24.63 5.21 24.06
CA GLN A 7 -23.85 5.07 22.83
C GLN A 7 -22.71 6.10 22.79
N LEU A 8 -22.96 7.32 23.26
CA LEU A 8 -21.94 8.37 23.39
C LEU A 8 -20.81 7.95 24.33
N THR A 9 -21.12 7.44 25.53
CA THR A 9 -20.10 6.97 26.47
C THR A 9 -19.28 5.80 25.93
N ALA A 10 -19.91 4.89 25.18
CA ALA A 10 -19.20 3.78 24.53
C ALA A 10 -18.24 4.25 23.41
N VAL A 11 -18.61 5.27 22.64
CA VAL A 11 -17.75 5.87 21.59
C VAL A 11 -16.60 6.66 22.21
N GLU A 12 -16.87 7.42 23.26
CA GLU A 12 -15.85 8.16 24.02
C GLU A 12 -14.83 7.23 24.66
N GLY A 13 -15.27 6.11 25.25
CA GLY A 13 -14.39 5.08 25.80
C GLY A 13 -13.43 4.50 24.75
N ARG A 14 -13.94 4.18 23.55
CA ARG A 14 -13.09 3.70 22.44
C ARG A 14 -12.09 4.74 21.96
N ARG A 15 -12.49 6.02 21.94
CA ARG A 15 -11.61 7.13 21.57
C ARG A 15 -10.50 7.35 22.61
N ALA A 16 -10.83 7.26 23.89
CA ALA A 16 -9.85 7.37 24.97
C ALA A 16 -8.79 6.26 24.91
N VAL A 17 -9.18 5.02 24.64
CA VAL A 17 -8.24 3.89 24.46
C VAL A 17 -7.29 4.13 23.29
N ARG A 18 -7.78 4.70 22.18
CA ARG A 18 -6.95 5.03 21.01
C ARG A 18 -5.92 6.12 21.34
N ILE A 19 -6.34 7.16 22.06
CA ILE A 19 -5.46 8.27 22.47
C ILE A 19 -4.39 7.77 23.45
N GLN A 20 -4.74 6.91 24.41
CA GLN A 20 -3.77 6.32 25.35
C GLN A 20 -2.73 5.47 24.63
N ARG A 21 -3.16 4.63 23.67
CA ARG A 21 -2.24 3.81 22.87
C ARG A 21 -1.30 4.66 22.02
N GLU A 22 -1.78 5.74 21.40
CA GLU A 22 -0.94 6.66 20.63
C GLU A 22 0.07 7.41 21.52
N ALA A 23 -0.31 7.79 22.75
CA ALA A 23 0.60 8.40 23.71
C ALA A 23 1.69 7.43 24.20
N GLU A 24 1.36 6.16 24.42
CA GLU A 24 2.31 5.11 24.82
C GLU A 24 3.33 4.80 23.71
N LEU A 25 2.90 4.80 22.45
CA LEU A 25 3.81 4.61 21.32
C LEU A 25 4.81 5.77 21.21
N ARG A 26 4.34 7.02 21.40
CA ARG A 26 5.22 8.20 21.38
C ARG A 26 6.28 8.17 22.47
N THR A 27 5.92 7.80 23.70
CA THR A 27 6.93 7.70 24.78
C THR A 27 7.94 6.58 24.53
N LYS A 28 7.51 5.48 23.90
CA LYS A 28 8.40 4.38 23.51
C LYS A 28 9.36 4.79 22.37
N GLU A 29 8.89 5.58 21.41
CA GLU A 29 9.71 6.15 20.34
C GLU A 29 10.73 7.15 20.88
N ASP A 30 10.30 8.07 21.75
CA ASP A 30 11.20 9.04 22.41
C ASP A 30 12.29 8.33 23.20
N ARG A 31 11.95 7.26 23.94
CA ARG A 31 12.94 6.45 24.65
C ARG A 31 13.91 5.74 23.70
N ARG A 32 13.42 5.18 22.60
CA ARG A 32 14.28 4.54 21.57
C ARG A 32 15.25 5.54 20.92
N LEU A 33 14.81 6.77 20.67
CA LEU A 33 15.68 7.82 20.13
C LEU A 33 16.79 8.21 21.11
N ILE A 34 16.49 8.26 22.41
CA ILE A 34 17.48 8.49 23.47
C ILE A 34 18.48 7.32 23.54
N ASP A 35 18.00 6.08 23.55
CA ASP A 35 18.86 4.89 23.61
C ASP A 35 19.76 4.79 22.36
N LEU A 36 19.25 5.13 21.17
CA LEU A 36 20.03 5.15 19.92
C LEU A 36 21.08 6.27 19.91
N ALA A 37 20.74 7.45 20.46
CA ALA A 37 21.69 8.54 20.62
C ALA A 37 22.83 8.15 21.59
N GLN A 38 22.51 7.45 22.68
CA GLN A 38 23.50 6.94 23.63
C GLN A 38 24.37 5.81 23.04
N ALA A 39 23.81 4.96 22.17
CA ALA A 39 24.56 3.90 21.48
C ALA A 39 25.49 4.43 20.36
N SER A 40 25.32 5.68 19.91
CA SER A 40 26.17 6.32 18.88
C SER A 40 27.40 7.05 19.44
N ALA A 41 27.57 7.11 20.76
CA ALA A 41 28.79 7.60 21.39
C ALA A 41 29.86 6.49 21.37
N PRO A 42 31.14 6.78 21.04
CA PRO A 42 32.18 5.77 21.01
C PRO A 42 32.43 5.19 22.42
N GLU A 43 32.21 3.88 22.54
CA GLU A 43 32.39 3.04 23.73
C GLU A 43 33.84 3.01 24.25
N SER A 44 33.97 2.94 25.58
CA SER A 44 35.00 2.11 26.21
C SER A 44 34.36 1.08 27.14
N ALA A 45 34.28 -0.16 26.63
CA ALA A 45 34.39 -1.46 27.31
C ALA A 45 33.50 -1.78 28.53
N SER A 46 32.75 -2.90 28.46
CA SER A 46 33.10 -4.12 29.22
C SER A 46 32.15 -5.28 28.87
N LEU A 47 32.73 -6.43 28.50
CA LEU A 47 32.04 -7.71 28.40
C LEU A 47 31.60 -8.19 29.79
N ASN A 48 30.40 -8.77 29.88
CA ASN A 48 30.16 -9.84 30.84
C ASN A 48 29.05 -10.78 30.39
N ASN A 49 29.37 -12.07 30.39
CA ASN A 49 28.48 -13.19 30.09
C ASN A 49 27.56 -13.47 31.27
N GLY A 50 26.32 -13.87 31.00
CA GLY A 50 25.37 -14.36 32.01
C GLY A 50 24.21 -15.10 31.35
N ASP A 51 24.11 -16.38 31.66
CA ASP A 51 23.41 -17.47 31.00
C ASP A 51 21.92 -17.62 31.39
N THR A 52 21.22 -18.47 30.61
CA THR A 52 20.06 -19.33 30.94
C THR A 52 18.63 -18.93 30.53
N SER A 53 18.09 -19.75 29.61
CA SER A 53 16.71 -20.33 29.53
C SER A 53 15.54 -19.38 29.20
N ASP A 54 14.47 -19.71 28.47
CA ASP A 54 13.96 -20.93 27.82
C ASP A 54 12.76 -20.49 26.90
N ILE A 55 12.46 -21.30 25.88
CA ILE A 55 11.20 -21.50 25.13
C ILE A 55 10.39 -20.39 24.39
N SER A 56 10.11 -20.75 23.14
CA SER A 56 8.86 -20.66 22.34
C SER A 56 8.68 -19.55 21.28
N ASP A 57 8.87 -19.99 20.02
CA ASP A 57 7.95 -19.96 18.87
C ASP A 57 7.10 -18.71 18.54
N LEU A 58 7.45 -18.14 17.38
CA LEU A 58 6.60 -17.75 16.23
C LEU A 58 5.38 -16.85 16.47
N ASP A 59 5.44 -15.60 16.00
CA ASP A 59 4.79 -15.20 14.74
C ASP A 59 5.07 -13.72 14.44
N GLU A 60 5.71 -13.48 13.31
CA GLU A 60 6.24 -12.20 12.86
C GLU A 60 5.23 -11.54 11.88
N GLU A 61 4.25 -10.81 12.40
CA GLU A 61 3.38 -9.94 11.60
C GLU A 61 4.10 -8.61 11.34
N SER A 62 4.79 -8.57 10.20
CA SER A 62 5.45 -7.38 9.65
C SER A 62 4.44 -6.33 9.21
N SER A 63 4.19 -5.33 10.07
CA SER A 63 3.59 -4.06 9.65
C SER A 63 4.68 -3.15 9.09
N ALA A 64 4.84 -3.18 7.76
CA ALA A 64 5.65 -2.23 7.04
C ALA A 64 5.04 -0.82 7.14
N GLU A 65 5.69 0.01 7.95
CA GLU A 65 5.55 1.47 7.95
C GLU A 65 5.92 2.01 6.56
N LEU A 66 5.06 2.92 6.08
CA LEU A 66 5.24 3.69 4.85
C LEU A 66 6.45 4.63 5.01
N SER A 67 7.59 4.24 4.45
CA SER A 67 8.67 5.18 4.17
C SER A 67 8.42 5.89 2.84
N ASP A 68 8.66 7.21 2.85
CA ASP A 68 8.62 8.09 1.70
C ASP A 68 9.52 7.56 0.58
N TYR A 69 8.90 7.05 -0.48
CA TYR A 69 9.59 6.53 -1.65
C TYR A 69 9.94 7.69 -2.60
N ASN A 70 11.23 8.03 -2.65
CA ASN A 70 11.84 8.96 -3.61
C ASN A 70 12.33 8.21 -4.86
N PRO A 71 11.80 8.45 -6.08
CA PRO A 71 12.33 7.83 -7.28
C PRO A 71 13.36 8.76 -7.95
N GLU A 72 14.65 8.52 -7.70
CA GLU A 72 15.70 9.02 -8.59
C GLU A 72 15.60 8.29 -9.94
N CYS A 73 15.11 9.02 -10.95
CA CYS A 73 15.05 8.57 -12.33
C CYS A 73 16.44 8.61 -12.99
N LYS A 74 17.08 7.45 -13.12
CA LYS A 74 18.20 7.30 -14.06
C LYS A 74 17.64 7.03 -15.46
N SER A 75 17.63 8.09 -16.26
CA SER A 75 17.50 8.03 -17.72
C SER A 75 18.76 7.39 -18.29
N SER A 76 18.62 6.21 -18.91
CA SER A 76 19.58 5.71 -19.90
C SER A 76 18.85 5.51 -21.22
N ASP A 77 19.32 6.26 -22.20
CA ASP A 77 18.87 6.34 -23.58
C ASP A 77 19.21 5.06 -24.38
N SER A 78 18.51 4.92 -25.51
CA SER A 78 18.88 4.17 -26.72
C SER A 78 18.53 2.68 -26.79
N SER A 79 17.49 2.33 -27.54
CA SER A 79 17.56 2.08 -29.00
C SER A 79 16.49 1.10 -29.48
N ASP A 80 15.81 1.50 -30.55
CA ASP A 80 14.89 0.68 -31.34
C ASP A 80 15.57 -0.59 -31.85
N THR A 81 15.07 -1.76 -31.46
CA THR A 81 15.13 -2.97 -32.30
C THR A 81 13.89 -3.82 -32.05
N GLN A 82 13.03 -3.88 -33.07
CA GLN A 82 11.93 -4.82 -33.14
C GLN A 82 12.48 -6.25 -33.17
N ASN A 83 12.16 -7.06 -32.16
CA ASN A 83 12.23 -8.51 -32.27
C ASN A 83 11.04 -9.13 -31.54
N GLN A 84 10.13 -9.71 -32.33
CA GLN A 84 9.05 -10.57 -31.87
C GLN A 84 9.65 -11.73 -31.08
N THR A 85 9.59 -11.63 -29.76
CA THR A 85 9.88 -12.74 -28.86
C THR A 85 8.57 -13.11 -28.17
N GLN A 86 8.20 -14.38 -28.35
CA GLN A 86 7.03 -14.98 -27.72
C GLN A 86 7.03 -14.61 -26.23
N GLN A 87 6.03 -13.85 -25.82
CA GLN A 87 5.93 -13.33 -24.46
C GLN A 87 5.82 -14.51 -23.51
N LYS A 88 6.93 -14.86 -22.85
CA LYS A 88 6.89 -15.71 -21.65
C LYS A 88 5.90 -15.03 -20.72
N ARG A 89 4.78 -15.70 -20.42
CA ARG A 89 3.74 -15.19 -19.53
C ARG A 89 4.41 -14.63 -18.29
N ALA A 90 4.38 -13.30 -18.15
CA ALA A 90 4.94 -12.64 -16.98
C ALA A 90 4.26 -13.28 -15.77
N LYS A 91 5.05 -13.88 -14.88
CA LYS A 91 4.54 -14.39 -13.62
C LYS A 91 4.03 -13.17 -12.87
N ILE A 92 2.72 -13.04 -12.78
CA ILE A 92 2.07 -12.04 -11.95
C ILE A 92 2.63 -12.29 -10.55
N SER A 93 3.44 -11.37 -10.05
CA SER A 93 3.89 -11.41 -8.66
C SER A 93 2.65 -11.57 -7.79
N ALA A 94 2.68 -12.53 -6.86
CA ALA A 94 1.53 -12.91 -6.03
C ALA A 94 0.83 -11.72 -5.35
N ASN A 95 1.53 -10.59 -5.24
CA ASN A 95 1.03 -9.37 -4.61
C ASN A 95 0.18 -8.47 -5.53
N GLU A 96 0.28 -8.54 -6.86
CA GLU A 96 -0.42 -7.61 -7.78
C GLU A 96 -1.28 -8.37 -8.79
N ALA A 97 -2.31 -9.07 -8.30
CA ALA A 97 -3.29 -9.75 -9.14
C ALA A 97 -4.03 -8.80 -10.11
N VAL A 98 -4.16 -7.53 -9.73
CA VAL A 98 -4.79 -6.49 -10.54
C VAL A 98 -3.71 -5.66 -11.21
N SER A 99 -3.43 -5.95 -12.48
CA SER A 99 -2.49 -5.15 -13.27
C SER A 99 -3.03 -3.73 -13.52
N PRO A 100 -2.16 -2.76 -13.83
CA PRO A 100 -2.58 -1.39 -14.13
C PRO A 100 -3.58 -1.31 -15.30
N GLN A 101 -3.36 -2.14 -16.34
CA GLN A 101 -4.25 -2.23 -17.50
C GLN A 101 -5.61 -2.79 -17.10
N LEU A 102 -5.63 -3.81 -16.25
CA LEU A 102 -6.88 -4.37 -15.73
C LEU A 102 -7.63 -3.35 -14.85
N ALA A 103 -6.91 -2.60 -14.00
CA ALA A 103 -7.51 -1.54 -13.19
C ALA A 103 -8.15 -0.44 -14.05
N ALA A 104 -7.48 -0.03 -15.15
CA ALA A 104 -8.02 0.93 -16.11
C ALA A 104 -9.25 0.38 -16.85
N ALA A 105 -9.21 -0.87 -17.30
CA ALA A 105 -10.35 -1.50 -17.96
C ALA A 105 -11.58 -1.59 -17.04
N LEU A 106 -11.39 -1.97 -15.78
CA LEU A 106 -12.45 -2.00 -14.76
C LEU A 106 -12.99 -0.59 -14.44
N TYR A 107 -12.16 0.44 -14.59
CA TYR A 107 -12.57 1.83 -14.42
C TYR A 107 -13.44 2.30 -15.59
N CYS A 108 -12.99 2.11 -16.83
CA CYS A 108 -13.75 2.49 -18.04
C CYS A 108 -15.10 1.78 -18.13
N THR A 109 -15.16 0.53 -17.69
CA THR A 109 -16.40 -0.27 -17.69
C THR A 109 -17.31 -0.02 -16.48
N SER A 110 -16.92 0.90 -15.58
CA SER A 110 -17.70 1.26 -14.38
C SER A 110 -18.08 0.07 -13.49
N VAL A 111 -17.26 -0.98 -13.47
CA VAL A 111 -17.53 -2.20 -12.69
C VAL A 111 -17.34 -1.93 -11.20
N SER A 112 -18.31 -2.38 -10.38
CA SER A 112 -18.20 -2.26 -8.93
C SER A 112 -17.06 -3.13 -8.38
N ASN A 113 -16.48 -2.76 -7.23
CA ASN A 113 -15.37 -3.55 -6.66
C ASN A 113 -15.80 -4.99 -6.32
N ARG A 114 -17.07 -5.19 -5.98
CA ARG A 114 -17.62 -6.51 -5.65
C ARG A 114 -17.78 -7.35 -6.91
N ASP A 115 -18.33 -6.77 -7.96
CA ASP A 115 -18.50 -7.48 -9.25
C ASP A 115 -17.14 -7.79 -9.88
N ALA A 116 -16.19 -6.86 -9.79
CA ALA A 116 -14.81 -7.09 -10.21
C ALA A 116 -14.19 -8.30 -9.47
N ALA A 117 -14.40 -8.42 -8.16
CA ALA A 117 -13.91 -9.57 -7.40
C ALA A 117 -14.52 -10.89 -7.90
N TYR A 118 -15.83 -10.92 -8.14
CA TYR A 118 -16.49 -12.11 -8.68
C TYR A 118 -16.00 -12.48 -10.09
N ILE A 119 -15.91 -11.50 -10.98
CA ILE A 119 -15.43 -11.71 -12.37
C ILE A 119 -13.99 -12.22 -12.35
N LEU A 120 -13.11 -11.61 -11.55
CA LEU A 120 -11.71 -12.00 -11.47
C LEU A 120 -11.53 -13.37 -10.83
N HIS A 121 -12.34 -13.69 -9.81
CA HIS A 121 -12.31 -15.00 -9.18
C HIS A 121 -12.79 -16.09 -10.16
N ALA A 122 -13.86 -15.84 -10.91
CA ALA A 122 -14.35 -16.75 -11.94
C ALA A 122 -13.34 -16.90 -13.09
N ALA A 123 -12.72 -15.80 -13.53
CA ALA A 123 -11.67 -15.87 -14.53
C ALA A 123 -10.48 -16.69 -14.02
N ALA A 124 -9.98 -16.42 -12.80
CA ALA A 124 -8.86 -17.16 -12.22
C ALA A 124 -9.11 -18.68 -12.17
N THR A 125 -10.31 -19.09 -11.73
CA THR A 125 -10.67 -20.52 -11.69
C THR A 125 -10.74 -21.15 -13.07
N THR A 126 -11.31 -20.46 -14.07
CA THR A 126 -11.39 -20.98 -15.44
C THR A 126 -10.01 -21.14 -16.10
N TYR A 127 -9.05 -20.27 -15.77
CA TYR A 127 -7.69 -20.34 -16.29
C TYR A 127 -6.74 -21.22 -15.42
N GLY A 128 -7.30 -21.99 -14.47
CA GLY A 128 -6.54 -22.90 -13.62
C GLY A 128 -5.56 -22.17 -12.68
N GLN A 129 -5.79 -20.89 -12.39
CA GLN A 129 -5.00 -20.14 -11.42
C GLN A 129 -5.57 -20.34 -10.01
N ASN A 130 -4.68 -20.38 -9.02
CA ASN A 130 -5.09 -20.49 -7.63
C ASN A 130 -5.58 -19.13 -7.12
N ALA A 131 -6.90 -18.92 -7.12
CA ALA A 131 -7.53 -17.67 -6.69
C ALA A 131 -7.19 -17.31 -5.23
N SER A 132 -6.95 -18.30 -4.36
CA SER A 132 -6.57 -18.08 -2.95
C SER A 132 -5.17 -17.51 -2.79
N GLY A 133 -4.28 -17.76 -3.75
CA GLY A 133 -2.91 -17.21 -3.78
C GLY A 133 -2.82 -15.82 -4.41
N MET A 134 -3.94 -15.26 -4.88
CA MET A 134 -4.00 -13.97 -5.55
C MET A 134 -4.65 -12.92 -4.66
N SER A 135 -4.21 -11.66 -4.78
CA SER A 135 -4.78 -10.52 -4.05
C SER A 135 -6.13 -10.05 -4.63
N LEU A 136 -7.11 -10.96 -4.76
CA LEU A 136 -8.43 -10.74 -5.38
C LEU A 136 -9.55 -10.34 -4.40
N SER A 137 -9.20 -10.03 -3.14
CA SER A 137 -10.20 -9.54 -2.19
C SER A 137 -10.76 -8.18 -2.65
N VAL A 138 -12.03 -7.90 -2.31
CA VAL A 138 -12.70 -6.63 -2.64
C VAL A 138 -11.87 -5.42 -2.16
N SER A 139 -11.30 -5.51 -0.96
CA SER A 139 -10.46 -4.47 -0.37
C SER A 139 -9.14 -4.30 -1.13
N SER A 140 -8.52 -5.38 -1.58
CA SER A 140 -7.32 -5.34 -2.41
C SER A 140 -7.60 -4.65 -3.73
N ILE A 141 -8.63 -5.10 -4.46
CA ILE A 141 -9.06 -4.51 -5.73
C ILE A 141 -9.34 -3.01 -5.57
N ARG A 142 -10.07 -2.62 -4.52
CA ARG A 142 -10.34 -1.21 -4.23
C ARG A 142 -9.04 -0.42 -4.04
N ARG A 143 -8.12 -0.91 -3.20
CA ARG A 143 -6.83 -0.24 -2.93
C ARG A 143 -6.01 -0.07 -4.21
N THR A 144 -5.87 -1.13 -5.00
CA THR A 144 -5.11 -1.08 -6.26
C THR A 144 -5.74 -0.11 -7.25
N ARG A 145 -7.07 -0.12 -7.41
CA ARG A 145 -7.79 0.85 -8.25
C ARG A 145 -7.60 2.29 -7.78
N SER A 146 -7.74 2.56 -6.48
CA SER A 146 -7.54 3.90 -5.92
C SER A 146 -6.09 4.37 -6.11
N LYS A 147 -5.10 3.51 -5.84
CA LYS A 147 -3.69 3.80 -6.07
C LYS A 147 -3.43 4.20 -7.52
N ARG A 148 -3.96 3.43 -8.48
CA ARG A 148 -3.78 3.72 -9.91
C ARG A 148 -4.51 4.96 -10.37
N HIS A 149 -5.69 5.24 -9.82
CA HIS A 149 -6.39 6.49 -10.09
C HIS A 149 -5.60 7.71 -9.61
N ILE A 150 -5.04 7.66 -8.39
CA ILE A 150 -4.22 8.74 -7.85
C ILE A 150 -2.96 8.94 -8.70
N GLN A 151 -2.29 7.86 -9.07
CA GLN A 151 -1.10 7.92 -9.93
C GLN A 151 -1.43 8.52 -11.29
N ALA A 152 -2.46 8.02 -11.98
CA ALA A 152 -2.87 8.55 -13.27
C ALA A 152 -3.25 10.04 -13.21
N ALA A 153 -3.95 10.46 -12.14
CA ALA A 153 -4.25 11.87 -11.93
C ALA A 153 -2.98 12.71 -11.67
N GLY A 154 -1.98 12.15 -10.99
CA GLY A 154 -0.66 12.76 -10.82
C GLY A 154 0.08 12.91 -12.14
N ASP A 155 0.10 11.84 -12.95
CA ASP A 155 0.75 11.80 -14.26
C ASP A 155 0.13 12.81 -15.24
N VAL A 156 -1.21 12.94 -15.23
CA VAL A 156 -1.90 13.95 -16.04
C VAL A 156 -1.54 15.37 -15.58
N LYS A 157 -1.45 15.60 -14.26
CA LYS A 157 -1.07 16.92 -13.72
C LYS A 157 0.38 17.28 -14.01
N SER A 158 1.29 16.31 -14.01
CA SER A 158 2.71 16.54 -14.30
C SER A 158 2.96 16.73 -15.80
N ALA A 159 2.22 16.00 -16.65
CA ALA A 159 2.28 16.17 -18.10
C ALA A 159 1.57 17.44 -18.60
N PHE A 160 0.73 18.07 -17.77
CA PHE A 160 0.02 19.29 -18.14
C PHE A 160 0.95 20.51 -18.14
N ASN A 161 1.24 21.03 -19.33
CA ASN A 161 1.95 22.30 -19.48
C ASN A 161 1.01 23.48 -19.21
N ARG A 162 1.31 24.27 -18.17
CA ARG A 162 0.50 25.42 -17.76
C ARG A 162 0.66 26.65 -18.65
N ASP A 163 1.79 26.79 -19.31
CA ASP A 163 2.15 28.00 -20.06
C ASP A 163 1.71 27.95 -21.54
N GLY A 164 0.98 26.90 -21.93
CA GLY A 164 0.42 26.75 -23.27
C GLY A 164 -0.95 27.43 -23.44
N PRO A 165 -1.35 27.77 -24.68
CA PRO A 165 -2.69 28.28 -24.95
C PRO A 165 -3.74 27.23 -24.56
N LEU A 166 -4.59 27.58 -23.60
CA LEU A 166 -5.69 26.71 -23.14
C LEU A 166 -6.87 26.80 -24.11
N VAL A 167 -7.11 25.74 -24.87
CA VAL A 167 -8.30 25.62 -25.72
C VAL A 167 -9.45 25.07 -24.87
N ILE A 168 -10.39 25.93 -24.50
CA ILE A 168 -11.61 25.53 -23.80
C ILE A 168 -12.68 25.26 -24.86
N HIS A 169 -13.05 23.99 -25.04
CA HIS A 169 -14.23 23.65 -25.83
C HIS A 169 -15.48 23.84 -24.97
N PHE A 170 -16.25 24.88 -25.26
CA PHE A 170 -17.63 24.96 -24.82
C PHE A 170 -18.46 24.04 -25.72
N ASP A 171 -18.51 22.75 -25.40
CA ASP A 171 -19.56 21.91 -25.98
C ASP A 171 -20.86 22.25 -25.25
N GLY A 172 -21.67 23.08 -25.93
CA GLY A 172 -22.96 23.55 -25.42
C GLY A 172 -24.08 22.60 -25.82
N LYS A 173 -24.24 21.49 -25.10
CA LYS A 173 -25.46 20.69 -25.04
C LYS A 173 -25.61 20.00 -23.68
#